data_AF-T2JL65-F1
#
_entry.id   AF-T2JL65-F1
#
_cell.length_a   1.000
_cell.length_b   1.000
_cell.length_c   1.000
_cell.angle_alpha   90.00
_cell.angle_beta   90.00
_cell.angle_gamma   90.00
#
_symmetry.space_group_name_H-M   'P 1'
#
loop_
_entity.id
_entity.type
_entity.pdbx_description
1 polymer ?
#
loop_
_entity_poly.entity_id
_entity_poly.type
_entity_poly.pdbx_seq_one_letter_code
_entity_poly.pdbx_strand_id
1 'polypeptide(L)'
;MLKKYTTGEYYEERLNSVKWLEKNNESLEFKNKITLSDIQRFEVIKNNQVIIEVQIDEEMKTYKNGVVRKEEKFLNTKQFLLELEKGDWKISKGLGVEGK
;
A
#
# COMPACT_ATOMS: atom_id res chain seq x y z
N MET A 1 7.85 7.53 8.90
CA MET A 1 8.02 7.09 7.50
C MET A 1 6.72 7.20 6.70
N LEU A 2 5.57 6.73 7.21
CA LEU A 2 4.27 6.73 6.53
C LEU A 2 3.85 8.09 5.90
N LYS A 3 3.82 9.17 6.70
CA LYS A 3 3.45 10.53 6.25
C LYS A 3 4.29 11.09 5.08
N LYS A 4 5.47 10.53 4.83
CA LYS A 4 6.32 10.93 3.70
C LYS A 4 5.72 10.49 2.36
N TYR A 5 5.07 9.33 2.33
CA TYR A 5 4.63 8.67 1.09
C TYR A 5 3.10 8.58 0.96
N THR A 6 2.36 8.87 2.02
CA THR A 6 0.90 8.77 2.04
C THR A 6 0.27 10.04 2.60
N THR A 7 -0.95 10.32 2.16
CA THR A 7 -1.81 11.40 2.66
C THR A 7 -3.27 10.94 2.69
N GLY A 8 -4.19 11.84 3.05
CA GLY A 8 -5.63 11.61 2.97
C GLY A 8 -6.12 10.39 3.75
N GLU A 9 -7.14 9.73 3.20
CA GLU A 9 -7.78 8.54 3.76
C GLU A 9 -6.77 7.40 3.94
N TYR A 10 -5.90 7.17 2.95
CA TYR A 10 -4.92 6.09 2.99
C TYR A 10 -3.93 6.24 4.16
N TYR A 11 -3.47 7.47 4.47
CA TYR A 11 -2.61 7.70 5.63
C TYR A 11 -3.30 7.31 6.94
N GLU A 12 -4.54 7.73 7.15
CA GLU A 12 -5.29 7.45 8.38
C GLU A 12 -5.57 5.95 8.54
N GLU A 13 -5.98 5.27 7.47
CA GLU A 13 -6.18 3.82 7.47
C GLU A 13 -4.90 3.06 7.84
N ARG A 14 -3.77 3.41 7.23
CA ARG A 14 -2.50 2.75 7.50
C ARG A 14 -2.00 3.07 8.91
N LEU A 15 -2.18 4.30 9.39
CA LEU A 15 -1.84 4.67 10.76
C LEU A 15 -2.65 3.86 11.78
N ASN A 16 -3.95 3.69 11.55
CA ASN A 16 -4.81 2.88 12.40
C ASN A 16 -4.41 1.39 12.36
N SER A 17 -4.05 0.87 11.18
CA SER A 17 -3.55 -0.50 11.03
C SER A 17 -2.27 -0.73 11.84
N VAL A 18 -1.32 0.21 11.78
CA VAL A 18 -0.06 0.15 12.56
C VAL A 18 -0.35 0.19 14.06
N LYS A 19 -1.19 1.13 14.53
CA LYS A 19 -1.58 1.20 15.94
C LYS A 19 -2.27 -0.07 16.43
N TRP A 20 -3.10 -0.69 15.59
CA TRP A 20 -3.76 -1.95 15.91
C TRP A 20 -2.74 -3.09 16.06
N LEU A 21 -1.79 -3.21 15.14
CA LEU A 21 -0.71 -4.21 15.19
C LEU A 21 0.10 -4.06 16.48
N GLU A 22 0.52 -2.84 16.80
CA GLU A 22 1.26 -2.52 18.03
C GLU A 22 0.48 -2.91 19.29
N LYS A 23 -0.81 -2.54 19.36
CA LYS A 23 -1.69 -2.87 20.50
C LYS A 23 -1.84 -4.38 20.71
N ASN A 24 -1.80 -5.17 19.64
CA ASN A 24 -1.97 -6.62 19.71
C ASN A 24 -0.65 -7.40 19.79
N ASN A 25 0.49 -6.70 19.88
CA ASN A 25 1.83 -7.28 19.81
C ASN A 25 2.02 -8.16 18.54
N GLU A 26 1.51 -7.65 17.43
CA GLU A 26 1.58 -8.25 16.11
C GLU A 26 2.42 -7.38 15.18
N SER A 27 3.03 -8.00 14.17
CA SER A 27 3.75 -7.27 13.13
C SER A 27 3.65 -8.00 11.79
N LEU A 28 3.86 -7.23 10.72
CA LEU A 28 3.89 -7.73 9.35
C LEU A 28 5.26 -7.44 8.75
N GLU A 29 5.83 -8.43 8.09
CA GLU A 29 7.01 -8.28 7.23
C GLU A 29 6.58 -8.55 5.79
N PHE A 30 6.99 -7.66 4.89
CA PHE A 30 6.74 -7.78 3.46
C PHE A 30 8.07 -7.92 2.74
N LYS A 31 8.18 -8.91 1.85
CA LYS A 31 9.30 -9.08 0.92
C LYS A 31 8.78 -8.97 -0.49
N ASN A 32 8.78 -7.74 -1.00
CA ASN A 32 8.28 -7.44 -2.33
C ASN A 32 9.37 -6.69 -3.09
N LYS A 33 9.50 -6.95 -4.39
CA LYS A 33 10.29 -6.12 -5.30
C LYS A 33 9.34 -5.53 -6.35
N ILE A 34 9.06 -4.24 -6.23
CA ILE A 34 8.24 -3.49 -7.20
C ILE A 34 9.18 -2.71 -8.11
N THR A 35 8.95 -2.80 -9.40
CA THR A 35 9.67 -2.16 -10.50
C THR A 35 8.70 -1.40 -11.40
N LEU A 36 9.23 -0.57 -12.32
CA LEU A 36 8.37 0.18 -13.24
C LEU A 36 7.57 -0.74 -14.19
N SER A 37 8.10 -1.92 -14.54
CA SER A 37 7.39 -2.90 -15.37
C SER A 37 6.16 -3.50 -14.70
N ASP A 38 6.02 -3.33 -13.39
CA ASP A 38 4.88 -3.83 -12.63
C ASP A 38 3.67 -2.89 -12.68
N ILE A 39 3.86 -1.67 -13.20
CA ILE A 39 2.79 -0.70 -13.41
C ILE A 39 1.96 -1.13 -14.63
N GLN A 40 0.73 -1.55 -14.38
CA GLN A 40 -0.23 -2.00 -15.40
C GLN A 40 -1.01 -0.83 -16.01
N ARG A 41 -1.26 0.22 -15.21
CA ARG A 41 -2.00 1.41 -15.65
C ARG A 41 -1.46 2.66 -15.00
N PHE A 42 -1.38 3.73 -15.77
CA PHE A 42 -1.13 5.08 -15.31
C PHE A 42 -2.12 6.02 -15.99
N GLU A 43 -2.90 6.75 -15.19
CA GLU A 43 -3.92 7.67 -15.71
C GLU A 43 -3.84 9.01 -14.99
N VAL A 44 -3.80 10.08 -15.77
CA VAL A 44 -3.88 11.45 -15.24
C VAL A 44 -5.35 11.83 -15.17
N ILE A 45 -5.86 12.00 -13.96
CA ILE A 45 -7.25 12.46 -13.73
C ILE A 45 -7.30 13.98 -13.83
N LYS A 46 -6.32 14.66 -13.19
CA LYS A 46 -6.15 16.12 -13.16
C LYS A 46 -4.67 16.45 -12.98
N ASN A 47 -4.31 17.73 -13.14
CA ASN A 47 -2.91 18.18 -13.02
C ASN A 47 -2.21 17.79 -11.70
N ASN A 48 -2.96 17.51 -10.63
CA ASN A 48 -2.46 17.13 -9.32
C ASN A 48 -2.97 15.77 -8.82
N GLN A 49 -3.60 14.95 -9.68
CA GLN A 49 -4.18 13.66 -9.32
C GLN A 49 -3.92 12.61 -10.40
N VAL A 50 -3.31 11.48 -10.02
CA VAL A 50 -3.06 10.35 -10.91
C VAL A 50 -3.53 9.04 -10.30
N ILE A 51 -4.05 8.14 -11.13
CA ILE A 51 -4.33 6.76 -10.73
C ILE A 51 -3.19 5.89 -11.25
N ILE A 52 -2.67 5.03 -10.38
CA ILE A 52 -1.76 3.95 -10.76
C ILE A 52 -2.38 2.62 -10.41
N GLU A 53 -2.16 1.64 -11.27
CA GLU A 53 -2.45 0.24 -11.00
C GLU A 53 -1.15 -0.55 -11.08
N VAL A 54 -0.83 -1.28 -10.01
CA VAL A 54 0.44 -1.99 -9.85
C VAL A 54 0.15 -3.44 -9.53
N GLN A 55 0.74 -4.35 -10.29
CA GLN A 55 0.75 -5.77 -9.95
C GLN A 55 1.90 -6.04 -9.00
N ILE A 56 1.64 -6.67 -7.87
CA ILE A 56 2.63 -6.89 -6.81
C ILE A 56 2.69 -8.37 -6.51
N ASP A 57 3.85 -8.97 -6.75
CA ASP A 57 4.21 -10.26 -6.17
C ASP A 57 4.61 -10.00 -4.71
N GLU A 58 3.73 -10.40 -3.78
CA GLU A 58 3.82 -10.07 -2.36
C GLU A 58 4.06 -11.33 -1.52
N GLU A 59 5.20 -11.37 -0.83
CA GLU A 59 5.47 -12.34 0.22
C GLU A 59 5.28 -11.66 1.58
N MET A 60 4.31 -12.14 2.37
CA MET A 60 3.95 -11.56 3.66
C MET A 60 4.16 -12.57 4.79
N LYS A 61 4.81 -12.14 5.87
CA LYS A 61 4.88 -12.89 7.14
C LYS A 61 4.19 -12.12 8.25
N THR A 62 3.32 -12.80 8.98
CA THR A 62 2.68 -12.27 10.18
C THR A 62 3.32 -12.85 11.43
N TYR A 63 3.70 -11.97 12.35
CA TYR A 63 4.25 -12.34 13.64
C TYR A 63 3.27 -11.98 14.75
N LYS A 64 3.18 -12.83 15.77
CA LYS A 64 2.46 -12.55 17.02
C LYS A 64 3.35 -12.89 18.19
N ASN A 65 3.60 -11.94 19.06
CA ASN A 65 4.57 -12.07 20.15
C ASN A 65 5.97 -12.49 19.65
N GLY A 66 6.39 -11.96 18.48
CA GLY A 66 7.68 -12.27 17.87
C GLY A 66 7.77 -13.65 17.19
N VAL A 67 6.72 -14.46 17.22
CA VAL A 67 6.69 -15.79 16.59
C VAL A 67 5.90 -15.74 15.29
N VAL A 68 6.43 -16.35 14.23
CA VAL A 68 5.75 -16.48 12.93
C VAL A 68 4.45 -17.26 13.13
N ARG A 69 3.33 -16.65 12.74
CA ARG A 69 1.99 -17.26 12.76
C ARG A 69 1.54 -17.71 11.38
N LYS A 70 1.91 -16.94 10.36
CA LYS A 70 1.43 -17.14 9.00
C LYS A 70 2.47 -16.61 8.01
N GLU A 71 2.60 -17.32 6.90
CA GLU A 71 3.39 -16.91 5.75
C GLU A 71 2.54 -17.15 4.51
N GLU A 72 2.44 -16.14 3.66
CA GLU A 72 1.61 -16.14 2.47
C GLU A 72 2.37 -15.56 1.29
N LYS A 73 2.11 -16.11 0.11
CA LYS A 73 2.59 -15.58 -1.16
C LYS A 73 1.41 -15.43 -2.10
N PHE A 74 1.27 -14.26 -2.70
CA PHE A 74 0.17 -13.99 -3.61
C PHE A 74 0.56 -12.91 -4.61
N LEU A 75 0.03 -13.04 -5.82
CA LEU A 75 0.12 -12.03 -6.86
C LEU A 75 -1.14 -11.18 -6.81
N ASN A 76 -1.02 -9.94 -6.37
CA ASN A 76 -2.15 -9.05 -6.19
C ASN A 76 -2.00 -7.79 -7.04
N THR A 77 -3.06 -7.40 -7.73
CA THR A 77 -3.15 -6.07 -8.33
C THR A 77 -3.67 -5.09 -7.29
N LYS A 78 -3.03 -3.93 -7.14
CA LYS A 78 -3.48 -2.84 -6.27
C LYS A 78 -3.61 -1.56 -7.10
N GLN A 79 -4.70 -0.84 -6.91
CA GLN A 79 -4.94 0.45 -7.54
C GLN A 79 -4.92 1.56 -6.49
N PHE A 80 -4.25 2.67 -6.81
CA PHE A 80 -4.05 3.79 -5.91
C PHE A 80 -4.36 5.11 -6.62
N LEU A 81 -5.00 6.02 -5.88
CA LEU A 81 -5.02 7.44 -6.23
C LEU A 81 -3.82 8.11 -5.56
N LEU A 82 -3.04 8.85 -6.35
CA LEU A 82 -1.94 9.68 -5.88
C LEU A 82 -2.31 11.15 -6.07
N GLU A 83 -1.89 11.97 -5.11
CA GLU A 83 -2.09 13.41 -5.11
C GLU A 83 -0.77 14.14 -4.94
N LEU A 84 -0.61 15.26 -5.65
CA LEU A 84 0.57 16.12 -5.54
C LEU A 84 0.39 17.08 -4.35
N GLU A 85 1.17 16.88 -3.30
CA GLU A 85 1.19 17.74 -2.13
C GLU A 85 2.56 18.36 -1.93
N LYS A 86 2.64 19.70 -1.98
CA LYS A 86 3.87 20.46 -1.73
C LYS A 86 5.06 20.00 -2.60
N GLY A 87 4.77 19.51 -3.81
CA GLY A 87 5.78 19.04 -4.77
C GLY A 87 6.04 17.54 -4.75
N ASP A 88 5.47 16.79 -3.79
CA ASP A 88 5.64 15.34 -3.67
C ASP A 88 4.35 14.59 -4.02
N TRP A 89 4.45 13.57 -4.87
CA TRP A 89 3.36 12.63 -5.11
C TRP A 89 3.20 11.68 -3.93
N LYS A 90 1.98 11.58 -3.39
CA LYS A 90 1.66 10.71 -2.26
C LYS A 90 0.40 9.91 -2.53
N ILE A 91 0.34 8.69 -2.00
CA ILE A 91 -0.87 7.87 -2.08
C ILE A 91 -1.93 8.46 -1.15
N SER A 92 -3.07 8.90 -1.71
CA SER A 92 -4.17 9.50 -0.95
C SER A 92 -5.30 8.50 -0.67
N LYS A 93 -5.51 7.51 -1.55
CA LYS A 93 -6.57 6.51 -1.44
C LYS A 93 -6.20 5.19 -2.11
N GLY A 94 -6.59 4.06 -1.50
CA GLY A 94 -6.61 2.76 -2.15
C GLY A 94 -7.96 2.54 -2.83
N LEU A 95 -7.96 2.19 -4.12
CA LEU A 95 -9.20 2.14 -4.92
C LEU A 95 -9.79 0.73 -5.03
N GLY A 96 -9.09 -0.29 -4.49
CA GLY A 96 -9.43 -1.69 -4.73
C GLY A 96 -9.24 -2.07 -6.20
N VAL A 97 -9.46 -3.34 -6.53
CA VAL A 97 -9.59 -3.78 -7.93
C VAL A 97 -10.95 -4.43 -7.99
N GLU A 98 -11.94 -3.75 -8.58
CA GLU A 98 -13.21 -4.42 -8.88
C GLU A 98 -12.92 -5.57 -9.84
N GLY A 99 -13.22 -6.80 -9.42
CA GLY A 99 -13.17 -7.96 -10.29
C GLY A 99 -14.13 -7.74 -11.45
N LYS A 100 -13.59 -7.73 -12.68
CA LYS A 100 -14.39 -7.88 -13.89
C LYS A 100 -14.88 -9.31 -14.03
#